data_AF-A0A7R9Z8H4-F1
#
_entry.id   AF-A0A7R9Z8H4-F1
#
_cell.length_a   1.000
_cell.length_b   1.000
_cell.length_c   1.000
_cell.angle_alpha   90.00
_cell.angle_beta   90.00
_cell.angle_gamma   90.00
#
_symmetry.space_group_name_H-M   'P 1'
#
loop_
_entity.id
_entity.type
_entity.pdbx_description
1 polymer ?
#
loop_
_entity_poly.entity_id
_entity_poly.type
_entity_poly.pdbx_seq_one_letter_code
_entity_poly.pdbx_strand_id
1 'polypeptide(L)'
;WSTRIRIFGRARAFKSLTLNAALKDDFVALSLGFMMSTERTDAEGRRIVYGDPSKLKPELYERESMVRALWYAVHAALEDETTQRKGAVLMLNHRDVGPSQFD
;
A
#
# COMPACT_ATOMS: atom_id res chain seq x y z
N TRP A 1 13.00 6.97 8.74
CA TRP A 1 12.97 5.76 9.60
C TRP A 1 12.03 5.84 10.79
N SER A 2 11.90 6.98 11.49
CA SER A 2 11.02 7.10 12.68
C SER A 2 9.56 6.72 12.44
N THR A 3 8.97 7.14 11.31
CA THR A 3 7.60 6.77 10.92
C THR A 3 7.43 5.26 10.72
N ARG A 4 8.42 4.58 10.14
CA ARG A 4 8.41 3.12 9.98
C ARG A 4 8.40 2.41 11.32
N ILE A 5 9.26 2.86 12.24
CA ILE A 5 9.35 2.29 13.60
C ILE A 5 8.03 2.47 14.34
N ARG A 6 7.38 3.64 14.20
CA ARG A 6 6.07 3.90 14.79
C ARG A 6 5.00 2.94 14.25
N ILE A 7 4.88 2.82 12.93
CA ILE A 7 3.80 2.04 12.27
C ILE A 7 3.99 0.52 12.39
N PHE A 8 5.22 0.02 12.30
CA PHE A 8 5.50 -1.42 12.30
C PHE A 8 5.87 -1.96 13.69
N GLY A 9 6.28 -1.07 14.60
CA GLY A 9 6.96 -1.42 15.84
C GLY A 9 8.42 -1.83 15.62
N ARG A 10 9.27 -1.64 16.64
CA ARG A 10 10.72 -1.92 16.56
C ARG A 10 11.04 -3.33 16.06
N ALA A 11 10.25 -4.33 16.44
CA ALA A 11 10.47 -5.73 16.08
C ALA A 11 10.23 -6.05 14.58
N ARG A 12 9.38 -5.27 13.89
CA ARG A 12 9.03 -5.53 12.47
C ARG A 12 9.53 -4.46 11.52
N ALA A 13 9.86 -3.26 12.01
CA ALA A 13 10.25 -2.12 11.19
C ALA A 13 11.48 -2.34 10.29
N PHE A 14 12.28 -3.37 10.54
CA PHE A 14 13.45 -3.69 9.72
C PHE A 14 13.35 -5.04 9.01
N LYS A 15 12.19 -5.72 9.11
CA LYS A 15 11.91 -6.95 8.36
C LYS A 15 11.50 -6.61 6.93
N SER A 16 11.66 -7.58 6.04
CA SER A 16 11.13 -7.51 4.67
C SER A 16 9.62 -7.29 4.68
N LEU A 17 9.13 -6.46 3.76
CA LEU A 17 7.71 -6.17 3.60
C LEU A 17 7.04 -7.31 2.83
N THR A 18 6.91 -8.46 3.46
CA THR A 18 6.23 -9.64 2.88
C THR A 18 5.20 -10.19 3.85
N LEU A 19 4.23 -10.94 3.33
CA LEU A 19 3.19 -11.62 4.12
C LEU A 19 3.78 -12.54 5.20
N ASN A 20 4.94 -13.15 4.96
CA ASN A 20 5.58 -14.03 5.93
C ASN A 20 6.47 -13.29 6.95
N ALA A 21 6.57 -11.95 6.86
CA ALA A 21 7.48 -11.14 7.66
C ALA A 21 6.77 -9.92 8.27
N ALA A 22 7.04 -8.71 7.77
CA ALA A 22 6.53 -7.48 8.39
C ALA A 22 5.00 -7.31 8.29
N LEU A 23 4.32 -8.08 7.44
CA LEU A 23 2.89 -7.95 7.11
C LEU A 23 2.04 -9.15 7.53
N LYS A 24 2.59 -10.06 8.35
CA LYS A 24 1.92 -11.30 8.77
C LYS A 24 0.51 -11.08 9.32
N ASP A 25 0.32 -9.98 10.02
CA ASP A 25 -0.93 -9.66 10.72
C ASP A 25 -1.84 -8.71 9.91
N ASP A 26 -1.43 -8.31 8.70
CA ASP A 26 -2.11 -7.31 7.87
C ASP A 26 -2.86 -7.92 6.67
N PHE A 27 -3.12 -9.22 6.70
CA PHE A 27 -3.79 -9.93 5.59
C PHE A 27 -5.16 -9.33 5.26
N VAL A 28 -5.97 -8.99 6.27
CA VAL A 28 -7.30 -8.39 6.05
C VAL A 28 -7.17 -7.06 5.30
N ALA A 29 -6.31 -6.14 5.77
CA ALA A 29 -6.05 -4.86 5.12
C ALA A 29 -5.57 -5.02 3.67
N LEU A 30 -4.65 -5.96 3.42
CA LEU A 30 -4.14 -6.26 2.08
C LEU A 30 -5.24 -6.83 1.17
N SER A 31 -6.09 -7.72 1.69
CA SER A 31 -7.16 -8.37 0.93
C SER A 31 -8.29 -7.44 0.49
N LEU A 32 -8.44 -6.27 1.13
CA LEU A 32 -9.44 -5.28 0.73
C LEU A 32 -9.16 -4.69 -0.66
N GLY A 33 -7.90 -4.74 -1.11
CA GLY A 33 -7.52 -4.23 -2.43
C GLY A 33 -7.63 -2.70 -2.53
N PHE A 34 -7.63 -1.99 -1.41
CA PHE A 34 -7.61 -0.52 -1.38
C PHE A 34 -6.39 0.05 -2.13
N MET A 35 -5.21 -0.55 -1.95
CA MET A 35 -3.96 -0.13 -2.61
C MET A 35 -3.22 -1.35 -3.12
N MET A 36 -2.85 -1.33 -4.40
CA MET A 36 -2.20 -2.46 -5.07
C MET A 36 -1.13 -1.97 -6.05
N SER A 37 0.03 -2.62 -6.06
CA SER A 37 0.97 -2.50 -7.18
C SER A 37 0.39 -3.27 -8.36
N THR A 38 0.30 -2.64 -9.53
CA THR A 38 -0.19 -3.30 -10.75
C THR A 38 0.98 -3.73 -11.62
N GLU A 39 0.76 -4.66 -12.55
CA GLU A 39 1.77 -5.01 -13.56
C GLU A 39 1.85 -4.01 -14.73
N ARG A 40 1.01 -2.97 -14.71
CA ARG A 40 0.92 -1.98 -15.78
C ARG A 40 1.92 -0.85 -15.56
N THR A 41 2.39 -0.31 -16.67
CA THR A 41 3.19 0.91 -16.70
C THR A 41 2.50 1.98 -17.52
N ASP A 42 2.87 3.23 -17.27
CA ASP A 42 2.55 4.32 -18.19
C ASP A 42 3.47 4.30 -19.44
N ALA A 43 3.32 5.30 -20.31
CA ALA A 43 4.12 5.42 -21.53
C ALA A 43 5.63 5.56 -21.27
N GLU A 44 6.02 5.99 -20.06
CA GLU A 44 7.42 6.19 -19.66
C GLU A 44 8.00 4.97 -18.92
N GLY A 45 7.22 3.89 -18.77
CA GLY A 45 7.64 2.68 -18.07
C GLY A 45 7.57 2.79 -16.54
N ARG A 46 6.89 3.80 -15.98
CA ARG A 46 6.69 3.93 -14.54
C ARG A 46 5.59 2.98 -14.08
N ARG A 47 5.84 2.17 -13.05
CA ARG A 47 4.82 1.28 -12.48
C ARG A 47 3.62 2.08 -11.97
N ILE A 48 2.42 1.57 -12.24
CA ILE A 48 1.18 2.13 -11.69
C ILE A 48 0.87 1.45 -10.36
N VAL A 49 0.77 2.24 -9.29
CA VAL A 49 0.16 1.86 -8.02
C VAL A 49 -1.29 2.35 -8.07
N TYR A 50 -2.23 1.42 -7.99
CA TYR A 50 -3.66 1.71 -8.08
C TYR A 50 -4.27 1.77 -6.69
N GLY A 51 -5.10 2.79 -6.47
CA GLY A 51 -5.88 2.98 -5.26
C GLY A 51 -7.37 3.09 -5.53
N ASP A 52 -8.17 2.44 -4.70
CA ASP A 52 -9.64 2.51 -4.75
C ASP A 52 -10.19 2.72 -3.33
N PRO A 53 -10.38 3.98 -2.90
CA PRO A 53 -10.90 4.29 -1.58
C PRO A 53 -12.30 3.72 -1.31
N SER A 54 -13.09 3.37 -2.33
CA SER A 54 -14.41 2.74 -2.14
C SER A 54 -14.31 1.37 -1.45
N LYS A 55 -13.12 0.76 -1.47
CA LYS A 55 -12.82 -0.51 -0.78
C LYS A 55 -12.53 -0.35 0.70
N LEU A 56 -12.34 0.88 1.19
CA LEU A 56 -12.10 1.13 2.60
C LEU A 56 -13.38 0.86 3.41
N LYS A 57 -13.24 -0.05 4.37
CA LYS A 57 -14.24 -0.46 5.35
C LYS A 57 -13.61 -0.35 6.74
N PRO A 58 -13.62 0.85 7.36
CA PRO A 58 -12.90 1.13 8.61
C PRO A 58 -13.18 0.15 9.74
N GLU A 59 -14.35 -0.49 9.74
CA GLU A 59 -14.76 -1.51 10.69
C GLU A 59 -14.03 -2.86 10.55
N LEU A 60 -13.33 -3.10 9.44
CA LEU A 60 -12.67 -4.37 9.13
C LEU A 60 -11.17 -4.38 9.43
N TYR A 61 -10.56 -3.25 9.78
CA TYR A 61 -9.12 -3.15 9.97
C TYR A 61 -8.71 -2.15 11.04
N GLU A 62 -7.48 -2.31 11.55
CA GLU A 62 -6.80 -1.26 12.30
C GLU A 62 -6.26 -0.20 11.32
N ARG A 63 -6.44 1.10 11.62
CA ARG A 63 -5.98 2.21 10.75
C ARG A 63 -4.50 2.07 10.36
N GLU A 64 -3.63 1.66 11.30
CA GLU A 64 -2.21 1.46 11.00
C GLU A 64 -1.96 0.28 10.05
N SER A 65 -2.81 -0.76 10.07
CA SER A 65 -2.75 -1.88 9.13
C SER A 65 -2.91 -1.42 7.69
N MET A 66 -3.81 -0.46 7.43
CA MET A 66 -3.95 0.12 6.10
C MET A 66 -2.73 0.94 5.67
N VAL A 67 -2.10 1.64 6.59
CA VAL A 67 -0.85 2.36 6.29
C VAL A 67 0.27 1.37 5.95
N ARG A 68 0.33 0.22 6.64
CA ARG A 68 1.26 -0.88 6.33
C ARG A 68 0.99 -1.49 4.95
N ALA A 69 -0.27 -1.70 4.59
CA ALA A 69 -0.68 -2.17 3.27
C ALA A 69 -0.29 -1.20 2.14
N LEU A 70 -0.49 0.11 2.35
CA LEU A 70 -0.01 1.16 1.44
C LEU A 70 1.52 1.09 1.27
N TRP A 71 2.24 0.98 2.38
CA TRP A 71 3.70 0.84 2.38
C TRP A 71 4.14 -0.37 1.56
N TYR A 72 3.46 -1.49 1.70
CA TYR A 72 3.74 -2.70 0.91
C TYR A 72 3.54 -2.45 -0.58
N ALA A 73 2.39 -1.92 -1.00
CA ALA A 73 2.09 -1.67 -2.41
C ALA A 73 3.14 -0.77 -3.08
N VAL A 74 3.60 0.27 -2.37
CA VAL A 74 4.68 1.15 -2.87
C VAL A 74 6.00 0.40 -2.98
N HIS A 75 6.40 -0.37 -1.96
CA HIS A 75 7.68 -1.09 -2.01
C HIS A 75 7.68 -2.21 -3.05
N ALA A 76 6.55 -2.89 -3.25
CA ALA A 76 6.39 -3.87 -4.31
C ALA A 76 6.55 -3.24 -5.70
N ALA A 77 6.06 -2.00 -5.91
CA ALA A 77 6.33 -1.27 -7.15
C ALA A 77 7.81 -0.90 -7.31
N LEU A 78 8.50 -0.62 -6.20
CA LEU A 78 9.93 -0.28 -6.18
C LEU A 78 10.85 -1.50 -6.29
N GLU A 79 10.36 -2.73 -6.41
CA GLU A 79 11.21 -3.89 -6.74
C GLU A 79 11.74 -3.82 -8.18
N ASP A 80 11.10 -3.05 -9.05
CA ASP A 80 11.54 -2.80 -10.42
C ASP A 80 12.55 -1.63 -10.50
N GLU A 81 13.72 -1.88 -11.11
CA GLU A 81 14.80 -0.89 -11.23
C GLU A 81 14.39 0.35 -12.05
N THR A 82 13.55 0.16 -13.08
CA THR A 82 13.05 1.28 -13.89
C THR A 82 12.20 2.22 -13.04
N THR A 83 11.34 1.64 -12.19
CA THR A 83 10.46 2.35 -11.28
C THR A 83 11.24 3.03 -10.15
N GLN A 84 12.31 2.43 -9.64
CA GLN A 84 13.21 3.11 -8.70
C GLN A 84 13.83 4.37 -9.32
N ARG A 85 14.20 4.31 -10.61
CA ARG A 85 14.84 5.43 -11.31
C ARG A 85 13.88 6.52 -11.76
N LYS A 86 12.69 6.13 -12.25
CA LYS A 86 11.72 7.05 -12.86
C LYS A 86 10.57 7.43 -11.92
N GLY A 87 10.50 6.79 -10.76
CA GLY A 87 9.36 6.87 -9.85
C GLY A 87 8.20 5.97 -10.27
N ALA A 88 7.13 6.00 -9.47
CA ALA A 88 5.87 5.31 -9.73
C ALA A 88 4.74 6.33 -9.95
N VAL A 89 3.68 5.91 -10.62
CA VAL A 89 2.45 6.69 -10.81
C VAL A 89 1.38 6.18 -9.86
N LEU A 90 0.84 7.07 -9.03
CA LEU A 90 -0.33 6.77 -8.21
C LEU A 90 -1.60 7.11 -8.99
N MET A 91 -2.45 6.10 -9.20
CA MET A 91 -3.75 6.27 -9.85
C MET A 91 -4.85 5.99 -8.82
N LEU A 92 -5.66 7.00 -8.50
CA LEU A 92 -6.76 6.88 -7.56
C LEU A 92 -8.11 6.87 -8.29
N ASN A 93 -8.91 5.84 -8.06
CA ASN A 93 -10.29 5.77 -8.53
C ASN A 93 -11.22 6.28 -7.43
N HIS A 94 -11.82 7.45 -7.65
CA HIS A 94 -12.74 8.06 -6.70
C HIS A 94 -14.22 7.74 -6.97
N ARG A 95 -14.51 6.82 -7.90
CA ARG A 95 -15.90 6.39 -8.11
C ARG A 95 -16.42 5.68 -6.85
N ASP A 96 -17.67 5.95 -6.49
CA ASP A 96 -18.38 5.35 -5.35
C ASP A 96 -17.75 5.62 -3.97
N VAL A 97 -16.87 6.63 -3.86
CA VAL A 97 -16.31 7.04 -2.57
C VAL A 97 -17.29 7.96 -1.84
N GLY A 98 -17.63 7.60 -0.60
CA GLY A 98 -18.46 8.41 0.29
C GLY A 98 -17.65 9.18 1.34
N PRO A 99 -18.30 10.06 2.12
CA PRO A 99 -17.66 10.80 3.21
C PRO A 99 -16.99 9.89 4.25
N SER A 100 -17.63 8.77 4.59
CA SER A 100 -17.16 7.79 5.59
C SER A 100 -15.78 7.20 5.32
N GLN A 101 -15.27 7.30 4.09
CA GLN A 101 -13.94 6.82 3.71
C GLN A 101 -12.83 7.83 4.06
N PHE A 102 -13.18 9.06 4.44
CA PHE A 102 -12.24 10.14 4.75
C PHE A 102 -12.25 10.60 6.22
N ASP A 103 -13.20 10.12 7.01
CA ASP A 103 -13.31 10.37 8.46
C ASP A 103 -12.43 9.38 9.27
#